data_AF-A0A090WM01-F1
#
_entry.id   AF-A0A090WM01-F1
#
_cell.length_a   1.000
_cell.length_b   1.000
_cell.length_c   1.000
_cell.angle_alpha   90.00
_cell.angle_beta   90.00
_cell.angle_gamma   90.00
#
_symmetry.space_group_name_H-M   'P 1'
#
loop_
_entity.id
_entity.type
_entity.pdbx_description
1 polymer ?
#
loop_
_entity_poly.entity_id
_entity_poly.type
_entity_poly.pdbx_seq_one_letter_code
_entity_poly.pdbx_strand_id
1 'polypeptide(L)'
;MNVSPTREGILRTEAVERMKAIGAWMDTNSEAIYGTQASPTSTEPDWGGRITMKTIDDKALLYLHVYNWEDGAELPIRLKNNVESCYLLTDKSRTFKTETLDNGIQVKLTGKAPDSVASVIVLKLKEMPNALPVKTLGQDENGLAVLTAYRAQYENLQGPGALYKEEWDCVGDWDSETARVYWSFEIDKPGTFNVELGYSGSESTEITVALAGTSKNVNVAATGSNPKRFKKAELGQFTVDKPGKYEFSLMPVAGKWNGINLKDIKLQPLKK
;
A
#
# COMPACT_ATOMS: atom_id res chain seq x y z
N MET A 1 13.46 15.75 0.14
CA MET A 1 13.81 15.95 -1.28
C MET A 1 15.30 16.30 -1.37
N ASN A 2 16.07 15.59 -2.20
CA ASN A 2 17.46 15.92 -2.49
C ASN A 2 17.54 16.73 -3.79
N VAL A 3 18.35 17.79 -3.83
CA VAL A 3 18.41 18.75 -4.95
C VAL A 3 19.72 18.73 -5.73
N SER A 4 20.75 18.03 -5.21
CA SER A 4 22.04 17.75 -5.86
C SER A 4 22.56 18.84 -6.83
N PRO A 5 23.16 19.93 -6.29
CA PRO A 5 23.78 20.99 -7.10
C PRO A 5 24.85 20.47 -8.07
N THR A 6 25.12 21.22 -9.14
CA THR A 6 26.28 20.96 -10.02
C THR A 6 27.60 21.24 -9.31
N ARG A 7 28.71 20.86 -9.94
CA ARG A 7 30.07 21.22 -9.51
C ARG A 7 30.23 22.73 -9.28
N GLU A 8 29.56 23.55 -10.09
CA GLU A 8 29.61 25.01 -9.96
C GLU A 8 28.68 25.55 -8.85
N GLY A 9 28.01 24.69 -8.08
CA GLY A 9 27.10 25.09 -7.00
C GLY A 9 25.72 25.55 -7.48
N ILE A 10 25.37 25.29 -8.74
CA ILE A 10 24.11 25.72 -9.35
C ILE A 10 23.09 24.57 -9.29
N LEU A 11 21.83 24.87 -8.99
CA LEU A 11 20.77 23.86 -9.08
C LEU A 11 20.40 23.60 -10.53
N ARG A 12 20.24 22.33 -10.87
CA ARG A 12 19.75 21.94 -12.20
C ARG A 12 18.35 22.49 -12.43
N THR A 13 18.05 22.84 -13.68
CA THR A 13 16.77 23.45 -14.06
C THR A 13 15.58 22.61 -13.61
N GLU A 14 15.65 21.28 -13.78
CA GLU A 14 14.59 20.36 -13.40
C GLU A 14 14.33 20.34 -11.88
N ALA A 15 15.39 20.53 -11.07
CA ALA A 15 15.24 20.64 -9.62
C ALA A 15 14.52 21.94 -9.25
N VAL A 16 14.87 23.05 -9.90
CA VAL A 16 14.23 24.35 -9.70
C VAL A 16 12.75 24.29 -10.09
N GLU A 17 12.43 23.71 -11.25
CA GLU A 17 11.05 23.54 -11.72
C GLU A 17 10.21 22.70 -10.76
N ARG A 18 10.74 21.55 -10.29
CA ARG A 18 10.05 20.70 -9.31
C ARG A 18 9.80 21.42 -7.99
N MET A 19 10.79 22.15 -7.48
CA MET A 19 10.62 22.91 -6.24
C MET A 19 9.59 24.02 -6.38
N LYS A 20 9.55 24.73 -7.52
CA LYS A 20 8.51 25.72 -7.80
C LYS A 20 7.12 25.09 -7.86
N ALA A 21 6.98 23.95 -8.53
CA ALA A 21 5.71 23.23 -8.59
C ALA A 21 5.25 22.77 -7.20
N ILE A 22 6.16 22.26 -6.36
CA ILE A 22 5.87 21.91 -4.96
C ILE A 22 5.47 23.15 -4.16
N GLY A 23 6.20 24.26 -4.30
CA GLY A 23 5.89 25.51 -3.64
C GLY A 23 4.47 25.98 -3.96
N ALA A 24 4.10 26.02 -5.24
CA ALA A 24 2.77 26.41 -5.68
C ALA A 24 1.66 25.52 -5.10
N TRP A 25 1.90 24.21 -5.02
CA TRP A 25 0.94 23.29 -4.39
C TRP A 25 0.84 23.52 -2.88
N MET A 26 1.98 23.71 -2.20
CA MET A 26 2.04 23.96 -0.76
C MET A 26 1.41 25.30 -0.37
N ASP A 27 1.50 26.33 -1.20
CA ASP A 27 0.92 27.65 -0.93
C ASP A 27 -0.60 27.57 -0.66
N THR A 28 -1.29 26.61 -1.26
CA THR A 28 -2.74 26.43 -1.12
C THR A 28 -3.14 25.23 -0.26
N ASN A 29 -2.28 24.20 -0.17
CA ASN A 29 -2.62 22.93 0.51
C ASN A 29 -1.79 22.63 1.76
N SER A 30 -0.86 23.50 2.16
CA SER A 30 0.08 23.25 3.28
C SER A 30 -0.59 22.92 4.62
N GLU A 31 -1.82 23.39 4.85
CA GLU A 31 -2.60 23.06 6.06
C GLU A 31 -2.79 21.54 6.23
N ALA A 32 -2.86 20.80 5.12
CA ALA A 32 -3.01 19.35 5.08
C ALA A 32 -1.71 18.58 5.30
N ILE A 33 -0.59 19.27 5.50
CA ILE A 33 0.74 18.68 5.73
C ILE A 33 1.28 19.17 7.07
N TYR A 34 1.44 20.48 7.26
CA TYR A 34 2.06 21.03 8.45
C TYR A 34 1.17 20.90 9.68
N GLY A 35 1.78 20.41 10.78
CA GLY A 35 1.09 20.18 12.05
C GLY A 35 0.04 19.07 11.99
N THR A 36 0.04 18.25 10.93
CA THR A 36 -0.80 17.06 10.85
C THR A 36 -0.12 15.85 11.49
N GLN A 37 -0.94 14.85 11.77
CA GLN A 37 -0.57 13.51 12.21
C GLN A 37 -0.88 12.51 11.09
N ALA A 38 -0.34 11.30 11.23
CA ALA A 38 -0.61 10.19 10.32
C ALA A 38 -2.10 9.83 10.27
N SER A 39 -2.52 9.15 9.20
CA SER A 39 -3.89 8.63 9.04
C SER A 39 -4.34 7.86 10.29
N PRO A 40 -5.61 8.03 10.72
CA PRO A 40 -6.17 7.17 11.76
C PRO A 40 -6.45 5.74 11.27
N THR A 41 -6.37 5.47 9.96
CA THR A 41 -6.56 4.13 9.38
C THR A 41 -5.23 3.41 9.20
N SER A 42 -5.22 2.11 9.47
CA SER A 42 -4.03 1.24 9.31
C SER A 42 -3.84 0.71 7.89
N THR A 43 -4.79 0.97 6.99
CA THR A 43 -4.72 0.59 5.58
C THR A 43 -4.69 1.83 4.72
N GLU A 44 -3.90 1.78 3.64
CA GLU A 44 -3.93 2.81 2.61
C GLU A 44 -5.31 2.86 1.94
N PRO A 45 -5.75 4.04 1.45
CA PRO A 45 -7.03 4.15 0.76
C PRO A 45 -7.00 3.52 -0.64
N ASP A 46 -7.98 2.66 -0.94
CA ASP A 46 -8.08 1.94 -2.22
C ASP A 46 -8.30 2.87 -3.43
N TRP A 47 -8.79 4.09 -3.21
CA TRP A 47 -9.10 5.08 -4.25
C TRP A 47 -7.86 5.88 -4.75
N GLY A 48 -6.65 5.52 -4.32
CA GLY A 48 -5.42 6.14 -4.82
C GLY A 48 -5.16 7.52 -4.20
N GLY A 49 -4.72 7.51 -2.94
CA GLY A 49 -4.40 8.73 -2.21
C GLY A 49 -3.84 8.50 -0.81
N ARG A 50 -3.86 9.55 0.02
CA ARG A 50 -3.38 9.52 1.41
C ARG A 50 -4.34 10.27 2.32
N ILE A 51 -4.25 9.97 3.62
CA ILE A 51 -4.98 10.68 4.65
C ILE A 51 -3.98 11.21 5.68
N THR A 52 -4.07 12.49 5.98
CA THR A 52 -3.46 13.10 7.18
C THR A 52 -4.57 13.63 8.07
N MET A 53 -4.29 13.88 9.34
CA MET A 53 -5.31 14.43 10.25
C MET A 53 -4.76 15.46 11.23
N LYS A 54 -5.65 16.28 11.77
CA LYS A 54 -5.42 17.06 13.00
C LYS A 54 -6.49 16.69 14.03
N THR A 55 -6.11 16.79 15.29
CA THR A 55 -7.07 16.79 16.40
C THR A 55 -7.27 18.22 16.85
N ILE A 56 -8.51 18.70 16.86
CA ILE A 56 -8.90 20.04 17.29
C ILE A 56 -10.13 19.87 18.18
N ASP A 57 -10.04 20.33 19.43
CA ASP A 57 -11.16 20.29 20.39
C ASP A 57 -11.83 18.91 20.50
N ASP A 58 -11.03 17.85 20.67
CA ASP A 58 -11.47 16.44 20.73
C ASP A 58 -12.23 15.94 19.48
N LYS A 59 -12.05 16.63 18.35
CA LYS A 59 -12.58 16.24 17.04
C LYS A 59 -11.46 16.02 16.05
N ALA A 60 -11.74 15.17 15.06
CA ALA A 60 -10.80 14.91 13.99
C ALA A 60 -11.10 15.73 12.74
N LEU A 61 -10.05 16.34 12.21
CA LEU A 61 -10.03 17.03 10.93
C LEU A 61 -9.15 16.24 9.98
N LEU A 62 -9.76 15.47 9.07
CA LEU A 62 -9.04 14.66 8.10
C LEU A 62 -8.83 15.42 6.80
N TYR A 63 -7.66 15.26 6.20
CA TYR A 63 -7.33 15.74 4.86
C TYR A 63 -7.15 14.55 3.96
N LEU A 64 -8.04 14.40 2.99
CA LEU A 64 -8.03 13.36 1.98
C LEU A 64 -7.28 13.88 0.76
N HIS A 65 -6.05 13.40 0.57
CA HIS A 65 -5.19 13.74 -0.56
C HIS A 65 -5.52 12.82 -1.73
N VAL A 66 -6.31 13.31 -2.69
CA VAL A 66 -6.82 12.57 -3.85
C VAL A 66 -5.90 12.74 -5.05
N TYR A 67 -5.21 11.67 -5.46
CA TYR A 67 -4.33 11.66 -6.63
C TYR A 67 -5.11 11.30 -7.90
N ASN A 68 -6.01 10.32 -7.79
CA ASN A 68 -6.82 9.83 -8.90
C ASN A 68 -8.25 10.36 -8.78
N TRP A 69 -8.44 11.64 -9.14
CA TRP A 69 -9.76 12.27 -9.06
C TRP A 69 -10.60 11.98 -10.30
N GLU A 70 -11.76 11.37 -10.10
CA GLU A 70 -12.77 11.18 -11.13
C GLU A 70 -14.12 11.73 -10.67
N ASP A 71 -14.84 12.40 -11.58
CA ASP A 71 -16.16 12.94 -11.26
C ASP A 71 -17.16 11.80 -11.00
N GLY A 72 -17.90 11.89 -9.90
CA GLY A 72 -18.83 10.85 -9.46
C GLY A 72 -18.18 9.69 -8.70
N ALA A 73 -16.85 9.63 -8.58
CA ALA A 73 -16.17 8.58 -7.82
C ALA A 73 -16.53 8.63 -6.33
N GLU A 74 -16.47 7.48 -5.69
CA GLU A 74 -16.78 7.32 -4.28
C GLU A 74 -15.51 6.96 -3.52
N LEU A 75 -15.22 7.73 -2.47
CA LEU A 75 -14.06 7.53 -1.62
C LEU A 75 -14.51 6.85 -0.32
N PRO A 76 -14.37 5.52 -0.20
CA PRO A 76 -14.57 4.84 1.06
C PRO A 76 -13.47 5.20 2.06
N ILE A 77 -13.87 5.67 3.24
CA ILE A 77 -13.02 6.02 4.37
C ILE A 77 -13.38 5.08 5.51
N ARG A 78 -12.43 4.25 5.95
CA ARG A 78 -12.67 3.14 6.89
C ARG A 78 -12.77 3.60 8.35
N LEU A 79 -13.69 4.51 8.63
CA LEU A 79 -13.96 5.10 9.93
C LEU A 79 -15.44 4.94 10.29
N LYS A 80 -15.72 4.48 11.51
CA LYS A 80 -17.06 4.36 12.08
C LYS A 80 -17.39 5.62 12.89
N ASN A 81 -17.59 6.72 12.17
CA ASN A 81 -17.79 8.05 12.73
C ASN A 81 -18.96 8.79 12.07
N ASN A 82 -19.42 9.83 12.75
CA ASN A 82 -20.37 10.80 12.20
C ASN A 82 -19.61 11.96 11.55
N VAL A 83 -20.00 12.29 10.32
CA VAL A 83 -19.45 13.44 9.60
C VAL A 83 -20.13 14.74 10.08
N GLU A 84 -19.33 15.74 10.39
CA GLU A 84 -19.79 17.11 10.66
C GLU A 84 -19.90 17.91 9.36
N SER A 85 -18.87 17.85 8.51
CA SER A 85 -18.86 18.49 7.18
C SER A 85 -17.78 17.89 6.29
N CYS A 86 -17.95 18.03 4.98
CA CYS A 86 -17.00 17.60 3.98
C CYS A 86 -16.91 18.63 2.84
N TYR A 87 -15.72 19.17 2.58
CA TYR A 87 -15.55 20.26 1.61
C TYR A 87 -14.14 20.30 1.01
N LEU A 88 -13.94 21.05 -0.06
CA LEU A 88 -12.64 21.19 -0.69
C LEU A 88 -11.74 22.16 0.09
N LEU A 89 -10.49 21.80 0.36
CA LEU A 89 -9.59 22.62 1.17
C LEU A 89 -9.41 24.04 0.58
N THR A 90 -9.23 24.11 -0.75
CA THR A 90 -8.99 25.37 -1.48
C THR A 90 -10.26 26.18 -1.77
N ASP A 91 -11.45 25.58 -1.61
CA ASP A 91 -12.74 26.25 -1.74
C ASP A 91 -13.77 25.61 -0.80
N LYS A 92 -13.93 26.20 0.38
CA LYS A 92 -14.82 25.68 1.43
C LYS A 92 -16.31 25.73 1.05
N SER A 93 -16.68 26.48 0.01
CA SER A 93 -18.06 26.52 -0.49
C SER A 93 -18.40 25.27 -1.32
N ARG A 94 -17.38 24.60 -1.88
CA ARG A 94 -17.55 23.32 -2.58
C ARG A 94 -17.60 22.17 -1.58
N THR A 95 -18.82 21.79 -1.21
CA THR A 95 -19.09 20.69 -0.28
C THR A 95 -19.33 19.37 -1.01
N PHE A 96 -19.01 18.25 -0.35
CA PHE A 96 -19.25 16.91 -0.87
C PHE A 96 -20.29 16.16 -0.04
N LYS A 97 -21.09 15.33 -0.70
CA LYS A 97 -22.04 14.46 0.00
C LYS A 97 -21.28 13.35 0.70
N THR A 98 -21.71 13.05 1.93
CA THR A 98 -21.17 11.96 2.73
C THR A 98 -22.27 11.05 3.23
N GLU A 99 -22.01 9.76 3.26
CA GLU A 99 -22.90 8.74 3.81
C GLU A 99 -22.13 7.88 4.81
N THR A 100 -22.70 7.62 5.98
CA THR A 100 -22.11 6.70 6.96
C THR A 100 -22.75 5.33 6.79
N LEU A 101 -21.92 4.34 6.46
CA LEU A 101 -22.28 2.94 6.26
C LEU A 101 -21.60 2.05 7.31
N ASP A 102 -22.00 0.78 7.37
CA ASP A 102 -21.39 -0.20 8.30
C ASP A 102 -19.88 -0.43 8.02
N ASN A 103 -19.46 -0.26 6.76
CA ASN A 103 -18.09 -0.44 6.31
C ASN A 103 -17.28 0.86 6.24
N GLY A 104 -17.83 1.99 6.71
CA GLY A 104 -17.12 3.26 6.81
C GLY A 104 -17.94 4.47 6.35
N ILE A 105 -17.26 5.59 6.15
CA ILE A 105 -17.83 6.80 5.57
C ILE A 105 -17.55 6.79 4.06
N GLN A 106 -18.57 7.06 3.26
CA GLN A 106 -18.43 7.23 1.82
C GLN A 106 -18.51 8.72 1.47
N VAL A 107 -17.50 9.23 0.78
CA VAL A 107 -17.49 10.61 0.26
C VAL A 107 -17.68 10.57 -1.26
N LYS A 108 -18.71 11.26 -1.77
CA LYS A 108 -18.97 11.32 -3.22
C LYS A 108 -18.32 12.54 -3.85
N LEU A 109 -17.40 12.29 -4.78
CA LEU A 109 -16.76 13.34 -5.57
C LEU A 109 -17.73 13.90 -6.60
N THR A 110 -17.63 15.20 -6.83
CA THR A 110 -18.42 15.92 -7.84
C THR A 110 -17.58 17.01 -8.48
N GLY A 111 -17.64 17.14 -9.80
CA GLY A 111 -16.92 18.12 -10.60
C GLY A 111 -15.45 17.75 -10.85
N LYS A 112 -14.72 18.67 -11.50
CA LYS A 112 -13.32 18.48 -11.90
C LYS A 112 -12.34 18.63 -10.73
N ALA A 113 -11.22 17.93 -10.82
CA ALA A 113 -10.10 18.08 -9.90
C ALA A 113 -9.60 19.53 -9.92
N PRO A 114 -9.51 20.22 -8.77
CA PRO A 114 -8.92 21.57 -8.70
C PRO A 114 -7.41 21.57 -8.93
N ASP A 115 -6.72 20.46 -8.63
CA ASP A 115 -5.28 20.29 -8.81
C ASP A 115 -4.99 18.94 -9.49
N SER A 116 -4.07 18.94 -10.45
CA SER A 116 -3.74 17.76 -11.27
C SER A 116 -2.74 16.81 -10.62
N VAL A 117 -2.07 17.22 -9.54
CA VAL A 117 -1.12 16.40 -8.78
C VAL A 117 -1.82 15.76 -7.58
N ALA A 118 -2.46 16.56 -6.74
CA ALA A 118 -3.20 16.08 -5.58
C ALA A 118 -4.24 17.11 -5.15
N SER A 119 -5.51 16.73 -5.19
CA SER A 119 -6.60 17.57 -4.70
C SER A 119 -6.94 17.20 -3.26
N VAL A 120 -7.10 18.20 -2.38
CA VAL A 120 -7.31 17.95 -0.94
C VAL A 120 -8.75 18.25 -0.51
N ILE A 121 -9.42 17.24 0.03
CA ILE A 121 -10.74 17.35 0.65
C ILE A 121 -10.59 17.33 2.17
N VAL A 122 -11.30 18.19 2.86
CA VAL A 122 -11.38 18.21 4.31
C VAL A 122 -12.64 17.46 4.76
N LEU A 123 -12.45 16.43 5.58
CA LEU A 123 -13.52 15.68 6.23
C LEU A 123 -13.47 15.95 7.74
N LYS A 124 -14.46 16.68 8.24
CA LYS A 124 -14.60 16.96 9.68
C LYS A 124 -15.45 15.88 10.32
N LEU A 125 -14.94 15.24 11.36
CA LEU A 125 -15.71 14.31 12.19
C LEU A 125 -16.27 15.04 13.42
N LYS A 126 -17.41 14.58 13.92
CA LYS A 126 -18.01 15.12 15.15
C LYS A 126 -17.28 14.68 16.42
N GLU A 127 -16.43 13.65 16.31
CA GLU A 127 -15.70 13.04 17.40
C GLU A 127 -14.33 12.52 16.94
N MET A 128 -13.55 11.97 17.88
CA MET A 128 -12.27 11.33 17.57
C MET A 128 -12.42 10.12 16.63
N PRO A 129 -11.41 9.82 15.80
CA PRO A 129 -11.52 8.75 14.80
C PRO A 129 -11.69 7.38 15.46
N ASN A 130 -12.67 6.63 14.98
CA ASN A 130 -12.93 5.24 15.34
C ASN A 130 -12.67 4.38 14.11
N ALA A 131 -11.41 3.97 13.94
CA ALA A 131 -10.99 3.22 12.77
C ALA A 131 -11.55 1.80 12.77
N LEU A 132 -12.05 1.38 11.61
CA LEU A 132 -12.49 0.00 11.43
C LEU A 132 -11.27 -0.93 11.50
N PRO A 133 -11.45 -2.18 11.99
CA PRO A 133 -10.40 -3.18 12.02
C PRO A 133 -9.73 -3.33 10.65
N VAL A 134 -8.45 -3.68 10.62
CA VAL A 134 -7.70 -3.90 9.37
C VAL A 134 -8.48 -4.85 8.45
N LYS A 135 -8.78 -4.42 7.21
CA LYS A 135 -9.46 -5.28 6.23
C LYS A 135 -8.59 -6.50 5.98
N THR A 136 -9.12 -7.71 6.14
CA THR A 136 -8.39 -8.93 5.79
C THR A 136 -7.93 -8.85 4.33
N LEU A 137 -6.73 -9.33 4.02
CA LEU A 137 -6.33 -9.50 2.62
C LEU A 137 -7.30 -10.47 1.94
N GLY A 138 -7.62 -10.24 0.67
CA GLY A 138 -8.58 -11.07 -0.03
C GLY A 138 -8.48 -10.93 -1.55
N GLN A 139 -9.43 -11.55 -2.24
CA GLN A 139 -9.54 -11.49 -3.69
C GLN A 139 -10.30 -10.23 -4.14
N ASP A 140 -9.90 -9.67 -5.28
CA ASP A 140 -10.68 -8.68 -6.00
C ASP A 140 -11.88 -9.32 -6.74
N GLU A 141 -12.64 -8.50 -7.47
CA GLU A 141 -13.78 -8.97 -8.26
C GLU A 141 -13.40 -10.02 -9.31
N ASN A 142 -12.16 -10.00 -9.81
CA ASN A 142 -11.62 -10.95 -10.78
C ASN A 142 -11.05 -12.22 -10.13
N GLY A 143 -11.02 -12.30 -8.80
CA GLY A 143 -10.42 -13.42 -8.07
C GLY A 143 -8.91 -13.28 -7.84
N LEU A 144 -8.29 -12.16 -8.22
CA LEU A 144 -6.87 -11.89 -7.97
C LEU A 144 -6.68 -11.49 -6.50
N ALA A 145 -5.78 -12.20 -5.80
CA ALA A 145 -5.31 -11.75 -4.49
C ALA A 145 -3.88 -11.19 -4.62
N VAL A 146 -3.67 -9.99 -4.08
CA VAL A 146 -2.36 -9.32 -4.04
C VAL A 146 -1.91 -9.21 -2.59
N LEU A 147 -0.82 -9.90 -2.24
CA LEU A 147 -0.21 -9.88 -0.92
C LEU A 147 1.00 -8.95 -0.95
N THR A 148 0.84 -7.74 -0.44
CA THR A 148 1.86 -6.68 -0.51
C THR A 148 2.90 -6.81 0.60
N ALA A 149 4.12 -6.35 0.34
CA ALA A 149 5.21 -6.35 1.32
C ALA A 149 4.85 -5.66 2.65
N TYR A 150 4.16 -4.52 2.61
CA TYR A 150 3.79 -3.78 3.82
C TYR A 150 2.80 -4.54 4.74
N ARG A 151 2.12 -5.56 4.21
CA ARG A 151 1.19 -6.42 4.97
C ARG A 151 1.79 -7.77 5.34
N ALA A 152 3.07 -7.98 5.03
CA ALA A 152 3.75 -9.20 5.39
C ALA A 152 3.95 -9.28 6.90
N GLN A 153 3.81 -10.50 7.40
CA GLN A 153 4.14 -10.87 8.77
C GLN A 153 5.43 -11.70 8.76
N TYR A 154 6.13 -11.70 9.88
CA TYR A 154 7.46 -12.28 9.98
C TYR A 154 7.57 -13.19 11.19
N GLU A 155 8.29 -14.29 11.02
CA GLU A 155 8.76 -15.14 12.10
C GLU A 155 10.28 -15.26 11.97
N ASN A 156 10.99 -14.40 12.71
CA ASN A 156 12.45 -14.30 12.70
C ASN A 156 13.00 -15.07 13.91
N LEU A 157 13.27 -16.36 13.73
CA LEU A 157 13.63 -17.27 14.83
C LEU A 157 15.03 -17.00 15.42
N GLN A 158 15.98 -16.55 14.60
CA GLN A 158 17.37 -16.29 15.03
C GLN A 158 17.86 -14.92 14.54
N GLY A 159 17.70 -13.89 15.37
CA GLY A 159 18.23 -12.54 15.12
C GLY A 159 17.40 -11.70 14.14
N PRO A 160 17.92 -10.54 13.70
CA PRO A 160 17.26 -9.73 12.67
C PRO A 160 17.12 -10.58 11.39
N GLY A 161 15.90 -10.65 10.88
CA GLY A 161 15.55 -11.37 9.67
C GLY A 161 14.78 -10.46 8.72
N ALA A 162 13.80 -11.02 8.02
CA ALA A 162 12.96 -10.25 7.10
C ALA A 162 12.28 -9.04 7.80
N LEU A 163 12.33 -7.88 7.14
CA LEU A 163 11.79 -6.61 7.64
C LEU A 163 11.18 -5.81 6.48
N TYR A 164 10.07 -5.13 6.72
CA TYR A 164 9.53 -4.15 5.76
C TYR A 164 10.41 -2.88 5.72
N LYS A 165 10.88 -2.51 4.53
CA LYS A 165 11.64 -1.29 4.26
C LYS A 165 10.77 -0.28 3.52
N GLU A 166 10.22 0.68 4.26
CA GLU A 166 9.32 1.71 3.72
C GLU A 166 9.94 2.48 2.55
N GLU A 167 11.23 2.80 2.62
CA GLU A 167 11.95 3.54 1.59
C GLU A 167 11.88 2.89 0.20
N TRP A 168 11.83 1.55 0.15
CA TRP A 168 11.82 0.76 -1.08
C TRP A 168 10.49 0.03 -1.29
N ASP A 169 9.56 0.16 -0.33
CA ASP A 169 8.26 -0.50 -0.30
C ASP A 169 8.39 -2.00 -0.63
N CYS A 170 9.27 -2.68 0.12
CA CYS A 170 9.58 -4.10 -0.04
C CYS A 170 9.98 -4.72 1.31
N VAL A 171 9.87 -6.04 1.42
CA VAL A 171 10.54 -6.81 2.47
C VAL A 171 12.00 -6.94 2.07
N GLY A 172 12.91 -6.46 2.90
CA GLY A 172 14.36 -6.54 2.71
C GLY A 172 15.05 -6.99 3.99
N ASP A 173 16.38 -6.82 4.04
CA ASP A 173 17.26 -7.27 5.13
C ASP A 173 17.01 -8.74 5.53
N TRP A 174 16.54 -9.51 4.55
CA TRP A 174 16.13 -10.90 4.72
C TRP A 174 17.36 -11.81 4.57
N ASP A 175 18.30 -11.65 5.50
CA ASP A 175 19.59 -12.35 5.44
C ASP A 175 19.54 -13.72 6.13
N SER A 176 18.64 -13.87 7.11
CA SER A 176 18.49 -15.11 7.87
C SER A 176 17.72 -16.17 7.08
N GLU A 177 18.33 -17.33 6.86
CA GLU A 177 17.67 -18.50 6.24
C GLU A 177 16.55 -19.10 7.11
N THR A 178 16.46 -18.67 8.38
CA THR A 178 15.41 -19.10 9.32
C THR A 178 14.25 -18.13 9.42
N ALA A 179 14.33 -16.98 8.72
CA ALA A 179 13.27 -15.98 8.72
C ALA A 179 12.16 -16.37 7.74
N ARG A 180 10.95 -16.53 8.27
CA ARG A 180 9.75 -16.83 7.48
C ARG A 180 8.95 -15.56 7.24
N VAL A 181 8.50 -15.37 6.00
CA VAL A 181 7.60 -14.28 5.60
C VAL A 181 6.25 -14.88 5.22
N TYR A 182 5.16 -14.35 5.79
CA TYR A 182 3.83 -14.91 5.56
C TYR A 182 2.72 -13.86 5.55
N TRP A 183 1.57 -14.23 4.99
CA TRP A 183 0.36 -13.42 4.98
C TRP A 183 -0.84 -14.30 5.29
N SER A 184 -1.72 -13.79 6.16
CA SER A 184 -3.06 -14.33 6.34
C SER A 184 -4.04 -13.58 5.44
N PHE A 185 -4.85 -14.30 4.67
CA PHE A 185 -5.79 -13.74 3.72
C PHE A 185 -7.01 -14.65 3.55
N GLU A 186 -8.07 -14.13 2.95
CA GLU A 186 -9.31 -14.85 2.66
C GLU A 186 -9.42 -15.14 1.16
N ILE A 187 -9.89 -16.35 0.84
CA ILE A 187 -10.23 -16.78 -0.51
C ILE A 187 -11.73 -17.02 -0.55
N ASP A 188 -12.44 -16.24 -1.37
CA ASP A 188 -13.88 -16.35 -1.56
C ASP A 188 -14.23 -17.21 -2.79
N LYS A 189 -13.35 -17.20 -3.81
CA LYS A 189 -13.46 -17.92 -5.08
C LYS A 189 -12.35 -18.96 -5.16
N PRO A 190 -12.60 -20.21 -4.75
CA PRO A 190 -11.63 -21.29 -4.82
C PRO A 190 -11.29 -21.64 -6.27
N GLY A 191 -10.12 -22.24 -6.48
CA GLY A 191 -9.62 -22.59 -7.80
C GLY A 191 -8.12 -22.83 -7.80
N THR A 192 -7.58 -22.97 -9.00
CA THR A 192 -6.12 -23.05 -9.19
C THR A 192 -5.58 -21.67 -9.50
N PHE A 193 -4.60 -21.25 -8.72
CA PHE A 193 -3.93 -19.97 -8.83
C PHE A 193 -2.54 -20.15 -9.39
N ASN A 194 -2.19 -19.32 -10.36
CA ASN A 194 -0.80 -19.07 -10.71
C ASN A 194 -0.22 -18.05 -9.73
N VAL A 195 0.86 -18.42 -9.05
CA VAL A 195 1.48 -17.57 -8.03
C VAL A 195 2.71 -16.90 -8.62
N GLU A 196 2.68 -15.56 -8.68
CA GLU A 196 3.76 -14.71 -9.17
C GLU A 196 4.42 -13.98 -8.00
N LEU A 197 5.75 -13.98 -7.98
CA LEU A 197 6.59 -13.23 -7.05
C LEU A 197 7.12 -11.96 -7.73
N GLY A 198 6.83 -10.79 -7.15
CA GLY A 198 7.55 -9.54 -7.44
C GLY A 198 8.76 -9.40 -6.53
N TYR A 199 9.98 -9.37 -7.07
CA TYR A 199 11.21 -9.31 -6.27
C TYR A 199 12.41 -8.72 -7.03
N SER A 200 13.46 -8.37 -6.29
CA SER A 200 14.80 -8.15 -6.82
C SER A 200 15.84 -8.91 -6.00
N GLY A 201 16.88 -9.40 -6.66
CA GLY A 201 17.99 -10.15 -6.08
C GLY A 201 19.17 -10.21 -7.05
N SER A 202 20.40 -10.16 -6.52
CA SER A 202 21.65 -10.20 -7.28
C SER A 202 22.05 -11.60 -7.74
N GLU A 203 21.57 -12.62 -7.03
CA GLU A 203 21.92 -14.03 -7.25
C GLU A 203 20.65 -14.89 -7.31
N SER A 204 20.76 -16.09 -7.88
CA SER A 204 19.67 -17.06 -7.83
C SER A 204 19.49 -17.60 -6.42
N THR A 205 18.26 -17.78 -5.98
CA THR A 205 17.92 -18.27 -4.63
C THR A 205 16.90 -19.39 -4.71
N GLU A 206 16.79 -20.21 -3.68
CA GLU A 206 15.74 -21.22 -3.56
C GLU A 206 14.84 -20.92 -2.36
N ILE A 207 13.52 -20.92 -2.59
CA ILE A 207 12.51 -20.55 -1.60
C ILE A 207 11.46 -21.66 -1.52
N THR A 208 11.13 -22.05 -0.31
CA THR A 208 9.97 -22.90 -0.02
C THR A 208 8.72 -22.04 -0.03
N VAL A 209 7.79 -22.34 -0.93
CA VAL A 209 6.50 -21.67 -1.07
C VAL A 209 5.43 -22.60 -0.52
N ALA A 210 4.62 -22.14 0.43
CA ALA A 210 3.55 -22.92 1.02
C ALA A 210 2.20 -22.18 0.96
N LEU A 211 1.17 -22.89 0.51
CA LEU A 211 -0.22 -22.44 0.46
C LEU A 211 -1.16 -23.65 0.57
N ALA A 212 -2.24 -23.51 1.35
CA ALA A 212 -3.30 -24.51 1.47
C ALA A 212 -2.80 -25.94 1.78
N GLY A 213 -1.81 -26.05 2.66
CA GLY A 213 -1.21 -27.34 3.05
C GLY A 213 -0.27 -27.96 2.00
N THR A 214 -0.10 -27.32 0.84
CA THR A 214 0.87 -27.71 -0.18
C THR A 214 2.12 -26.85 -0.05
N SER A 215 3.30 -27.46 -0.05
CA SER A 215 4.59 -26.77 -0.06
C SER A 215 5.49 -27.29 -1.18
N LYS A 216 6.25 -26.40 -1.82
CA LYS A 216 7.26 -26.78 -2.81
C LYS A 216 8.43 -25.81 -2.80
N ASN A 217 9.60 -26.31 -3.14
CA ASN A 217 10.77 -25.47 -3.36
C ASN A 217 10.74 -24.93 -4.78
N VAL A 218 11.05 -23.65 -4.94
CA VAL A 218 11.15 -22.98 -6.23
C VAL A 218 12.50 -22.29 -6.32
N ASN A 219 13.23 -22.55 -7.40
CA ASN A 219 14.41 -21.78 -7.74
C ASN A 219 13.99 -20.48 -8.43
N VAL A 220 14.51 -19.38 -7.94
CA VAL A 220 14.23 -18.03 -8.42
C VAL A 220 15.53 -17.44 -8.94
N ALA A 221 15.56 -16.99 -10.20
CA ALA A 221 16.77 -16.51 -10.85
C ALA A 221 17.25 -15.14 -10.30
N ALA A 222 18.45 -14.71 -10.65
CA ALA A 222 18.89 -13.36 -10.37
C ALA A 222 18.12 -12.33 -11.24
N THR A 223 17.83 -11.17 -10.68
CA THR A 223 17.19 -10.05 -11.41
C THR A 223 18.19 -9.00 -11.88
N GLY A 224 19.43 -9.04 -11.37
CA GLY A 224 20.49 -8.07 -11.59
C GLY A 224 20.87 -7.35 -10.29
N SER A 225 21.80 -6.41 -10.36
CA SER A 225 22.39 -5.75 -9.18
C SER A 225 21.60 -4.55 -8.64
N ASN A 226 20.54 -4.11 -9.33
CA ASN A 226 19.76 -2.96 -8.89
C ASN A 226 18.62 -3.40 -7.95
N PRO A 227 18.69 -3.13 -6.64
CA PRO A 227 17.69 -3.57 -5.68
C PRO A 227 16.30 -2.92 -5.89
N LYS A 228 16.23 -1.80 -6.61
CA LYS A 228 14.97 -1.08 -6.90
C LYS A 228 14.27 -1.57 -8.16
N ARG A 229 14.89 -2.45 -8.94
CA ARG A 229 14.33 -2.95 -10.19
C ARG A 229 13.69 -4.31 -9.98
N PHE A 230 12.45 -4.31 -9.50
CA PHE A 230 11.68 -5.53 -9.30
C PHE A 230 11.35 -6.20 -10.64
N LYS A 231 11.50 -7.52 -10.67
CA LYS A 231 11.06 -8.41 -11.74
C LYS A 231 10.09 -9.44 -11.19
N LYS A 232 9.47 -10.19 -12.10
CA LYS A 232 8.51 -11.24 -11.80
C LYS A 232 9.17 -12.61 -11.91
N ALA A 233 8.83 -13.51 -11.01
CA ALA A 233 9.13 -14.93 -11.12
C ALA A 233 7.88 -15.76 -10.86
N GLU A 234 7.72 -16.83 -11.64
CA GLU A 234 6.64 -17.78 -11.44
C GLU A 234 7.00 -18.72 -10.29
N LEU A 235 6.23 -18.65 -9.21
CA LEU A 235 6.29 -19.63 -8.12
C LEU A 235 5.45 -20.86 -8.46
N GLY A 236 4.72 -20.84 -9.57
CA GLY A 236 3.93 -21.95 -10.11
C GLY A 236 2.53 -22.03 -9.54
N GLN A 237 1.85 -23.15 -9.82
CA GLN A 237 0.42 -23.29 -9.55
C GLN A 237 0.13 -23.90 -8.18
N PHE A 238 -0.94 -23.45 -7.56
CA PHE A 238 -1.48 -23.97 -6.30
C PHE A 238 -3.01 -24.05 -6.39
N THR A 239 -3.58 -25.16 -5.93
CA THR A 239 -5.02 -25.38 -5.92
C THR A 239 -5.58 -25.17 -4.53
N VAL A 240 -6.66 -24.42 -4.44
CA VAL A 240 -7.43 -24.22 -3.21
C VAL A 240 -8.85 -24.70 -3.46
N ASP A 241 -9.29 -25.70 -2.69
CA ASP A 241 -10.56 -26.40 -2.96
C ASP A 241 -11.78 -25.75 -2.31
N LYS A 242 -11.58 -24.94 -1.26
CA LYS A 242 -12.66 -24.38 -0.44
C LYS A 242 -12.45 -22.89 -0.18
N PRO A 243 -13.54 -22.12 0.01
CA PRO A 243 -13.40 -20.76 0.46
C PRO A 243 -13.03 -20.75 1.93
N GLY A 244 -12.33 -19.71 2.38
CA GLY A 244 -11.96 -19.54 3.78
C GLY A 244 -10.67 -18.76 3.99
N LYS A 245 -10.18 -18.81 5.23
CA LYS A 245 -8.93 -18.18 5.64
C LYS A 245 -7.76 -19.09 5.31
N TYR A 246 -6.76 -18.53 4.65
CA TYR A 246 -5.54 -19.20 4.25
C TYR A 246 -4.31 -18.41 4.67
N GLU A 247 -3.21 -19.13 4.75
CA GLU A 247 -1.89 -18.55 4.93
C GLU A 247 -1.04 -18.87 3.70
N PHE A 248 -0.41 -17.84 3.16
CA PHE A 248 0.66 -17.98 2.17
C PHE A 248 1.97 -17.69 2.88
N SER A 249 2.98 -18.56 2.73
CA SER A 249 4.28 -18.31 3.33
C SER A 249 5.44 -18.67 2.43
N LEU A 250 6.51 -17.93 2.63
CA LEU A 250 7.81 -18.10 2.02
C LEU A 250 8.84 -18.37 3.11
N MET A 251 9.66 -19.40 2.90
CA MET A 251 10.75 -19.75 3.79
C MET A 251 12.02 -20.02 2.96
N PRO A 252 13.17 -19.43 3.32
CA PRO A 252 14.43 -19.73 2.66
C PRO A 252 14.76 -21.22 2.71
N VAL A 253 15.38 -21.73 1.64
CA VAL A 253 15.95 -23.09 1.65
C VAL A 253 17.39 -23.01 2.17
N ALA A 254 17.66 -23.71 3.26
CA ALA A 254 18.96 -23.68 3.93
C ALA A 254 20.12 -24.03 2.99
N GLY A 255 21.19 -23.24 3.02
CA GLY A 255 22.38 -23.38 2.17
C GLY A 255 22.16 -23.02 0.69
N LYS A 256 20.98 -22.53 0.33
CA LYS A 256 20.63 -22.10 -1.03
C LYS A 256 19.96 -20.72 -1.05
N TRP A 257 19.93 -20.05 0.10
CA TRP A 257 19.32 -18.74 0.23
C TRP A 257 20.31 -17.66 -0.16
N ASN A 258 19.91 -16.86 -1.14
CA ASN A 258 20.49 -15.56 -1.38
C ASN A 258 19.38 -14.52 -1.17
N GLY A 259 19.64 -13.54 -0.31
CA GLY A 259 18.65 -12.55 0.10
C GLY A 259 18.01 -11.82 -1.08
N ILE A 260 16.70 -11.59 -0.98
CA ILE A 260 15.93 -10.83 -1.98
C ILE A 260 15.21 -9.65 -1.34
N ASN A 261 14.94 -8.63 -2.15
CA ASN A 261 13.92 -7.63 -1.83
C ASN A 261 12.59 -8.10 -2.42
N LEU A 262 11.64 -8.46 -1.57
CA LEU A 262 10.32 -8.97 -1.95
C LEU A 262 9.30 -7.81 -2.00
N LYS A 263 8.64 -7.62 -3.13
CA LYS A 263 7.68 -6.54 -3.37
C LYS A 263 6.24 -6.96 -3.08
N ASP A 264 5.81 -8.02 -3.75
CA ASP A 264 4.45 -8.53 -3.65
C ASP A 264 4.39 -10.01 -4.07
N ILE A 265 3.29 -10.65 -3.70
CA ILE A 265 2.87 -11.95 -4.23
C ILE A 265 1.50 -11.77 -4.88
N LYS A 266 1.31 -12.31 -6.08
CA LYS A 266 0.04 -12.26 -6.80
C LYS A 266 -0.46 -13.67 -7.04
N LEU A 267 -1.65 -13.96 -6.54
CA LEU A 267 -2.37 -15.21 -6.80
C LEU A 267 -3.39 -14.93 -7.89
N GLN A 268 -3.02 -15.23 -9.13
CA GLN A 268 -3.86 -15.03 -10.31
C GLN A 268 -4.70 -16.29 -10.56
N PRO A 269 -6.03 -16.23 -10.58
CA PRO A 269 -6.83 -17.40 -10.91
C PRO A 269 -6.57 -17.80 -12.36
N LEU A 270 -6.33 -19.09 -12.60
CA LEU A 270 -6.30 -19.62 -13.95
C LEU A 270 -7.72 -19.52 -14.52
N LYS A 271 -7.88 -18.75 -15.60
CA LYS A 271 -9.12 -18.73 -16.36
C LYS A 271 -9.42 -20.17 -16.81
N LYS A 272 -10.57 -20.71 -16.41
CA LYS A 272 -11.14 -21.90 -17.01
C LYS A 272 -11.60 -21.58 -18.44
#